data_AF-A0A1Y2ASD9-F1
#
_entry.id   AF-A0A1Y2ASD9-F1
#
_cell.length_a   1.000
_cell.length_b   1.000
_cell.length_c   1.000
_cell.angle_alpha   90.00
_cell.angle_beta   90.00
_cell.angle_gamma   90.00
#
_symmetry.space_group_name_H-M   'P 1'
#
loop_
_entity.id
_entity.type
_entity.pdbx_description
1 polymer ?
#
loop_
_entity_poly.entity_id
_entity_poly.type
_entity_poly.pdbx_seq_one_letter_code
_entity_poly.pdbx_strand_id
1 'polypeptide(L)'
;MAHKSDVIRILALREYGGIYMDMDLFAVKPFDDLMYAPATMALQRKAGYDYFCNAFIMAERRSRFMDLWWQSYEHFDHTIWDWNSGAKPFMIAKAFSDDIQALNGSAIFSPLWTDAAKPLVDNDIDFREDGHYAYHGWHRSAVDLFDSLNPRAIREVDTSFNRLVRPYLGEHDDDVWDTIHASP
;
A
#
# COMPACT_ATOMS: atom_id res chain seq x y z
N MET A 1 9.52 -15.33 -2.79
CA MET A 1 8.34 -15.34 -1.88
C MET A 1 7.23 -14.39 -2.32
N ALA A 2 7.54 -13.18 -2.82
CA ALA A 2 6.55 -12.17 -3.24
C ALA A 2 5.40 -12.68 -4.14
N HIS A 3 5.68 -13.50 -5.16
CA HIS A 3 4.61 -14.00 -6.03
C HIS A 3 3.61 -14.95 -5.36
N LYS A 4 4.00 -15.59 -4.25
CA LYS A 4 3.06 -16.43 -3.47
C LYS A 4 2.08 -15.57 -2.68
N SER A 5 2.52 -14.42 -2.15
CA SER A 5 1.62 -13.49 -1.47
C SER A 5 0.64 -12.82 -2.43
N ASP A 6 1.00 -12.64 -3.70
CA ASP A 6 0.08 -12.17 -4.74
C ASP A 6 -1.09 -13.14 -4.94
N VAL A 7 -0.81 -14.45 -4.99
CA VAL A 7 -1.85 -15.48 -5.11
C VAL A 7 -2.76 -15.50 -3.87
N ILE A 8 -2.19 -15.42 -2.67
CA ILE A 8 -2.96 -15.50 -1.42
C ILE A 8 -3.91 -14.30 -1.27
N ARG A 9 -3.46 -13.07 -1.55
CA ARG A 9 -4.33 -11.88 -1.44
C ARG A 9 -5.49 -11.92 -2.43
N ILE A 10 -5.24 -12.38 -3.66
CA ILE A 10 -6.27 -12.53 -4.69
C ILE A 10 -7.30 -13.59 -4.26
N LEU A 11 -6.84 -14.74 -3.78
CA LEU A 11 -7.72 -15.80 -3.28
C LEU A 11 -8.57 -15.32 -2.09
N ALA A 12 -7.95 -14.64 -1.12
CA ALA A 12 -8.64 -14.10 0.04
C ALA A 12 -9.74 -13.12 -0.36
N LEU A 13 -9.42 -12.12 -1.19
CA LEU A 13 -10.40 -11.12 -1.65
C LEU A 13 -11.47 -11.74 -2.55
N ARG A 14 -11.11 -12.71 -3.39
CA ARG A 14 -12.09 -13.41 -4.22
C ARG A 14 -13.08 -14.20 -3.37
N GLU A 15 -12.60 -14.88 -2.31
CA GLU A 15 -13.43 -15.74 -1.46
C GLU A 15 -14.21 -14.96 -0.39
N TYR A 16 -13.69 -13.86 0.12
CA TYR A 16 -14.29 -13.13 1.24
C TYR A 16 -14.67 -11.68 0.94
N GLY A 17 -14.19 -11.12 -0.17
CA GLY A 17 -14.26 -9.68 -0.41
C GLY A 17 -13.44 -8.88 0.61
N GLY A 18 -13.73 -7.59 0.71
CA GLY A 18 -13.14 -6.69 1.70
C GLY A 18 -11.94 -5.90 1.17
N ILE A 19 -11.03 -5.58 2.08
CA ILE A 19 -9.88 -4.70 1.81
C ILE A 19 -8.60 -5.44 2.15
N TYR A 20 -7.67 -5.49 1.19
CA TYR A 20 -6.30 -5.91 1.39
C TYR A 20 -5.38 -4.70 1.40
N MET A 21 -4.45 -4.68 2.36
CA MET A 21 -3.36 -3.72 2.44
C MET A 21 -2.06 -4.47 2.74
N ASP A 22 -0.97 -4.16 2.03
CA ASP A 22 0.38 -4.55 2.43
C ASP A 22 0.70 -4.00 3.84
N MET A 23 1.58 -4.69 4.56
CA MET A 23 1.83 -4.41 5.99
C MET A 23 2.48 -3.05 6.26
N ASP A 24 3.06 -2.42 5.23
CA ASP A 24 3.65 -1.09 5.25
C ASP A 24 2.74 -0.03 4.60
N LEU A 25 1.43 -0.31 4.48
CA LEU A 25 0.41 0.71 4.19
C LEU A 25 -0.18 1.29 5.48
N PHE A 26 -0.15 2.62 5.56
CA PHE A 26 -0.70 3.38 6.67
C PHE A 26 -1.99 4.06 6.21
N ALA A 27 -3.13 3.66 6.76
CA ALA A 27 -4.40 4.31 6.47
C ALA A 27 -4.41 5.76 7.00
N VAL A 28 -4.77 6.70 6.14
CA VAL A 28 -4.77 8.15 6.44
C VAL A 28 -6.18 8.63 6.76
N LYS A 29 -7.18 8.10 6.04
CA LYS A 29 -8.62 8.38 6.24
C LYS A 29 -9.47 7.15 5.87
N PRO A 30 -10.76 7.11 6.24
CA PRO A 30 -11.65 6.01 5.90
C PRO A 30 -11.79 5.81 4.38
N PHE A 31 -12.12 4.57 3.97
CA PHE A 31 -12.26 4.19 2.54
C PHE A 31 -13.74 4.11 2.10
N ASP A 32 -14.68 4.59 2.91
CA ASP A 32 -16.11 4.36 2.71
C ASP A 32 -16.64 4.86 1.36
N ASP A 33 -16.10 5.98 0.89
CA ASP A 33 -16.45 6.58 -0.40
C ASP A 33 -15.81 5.89 -1.62
N LEU A 34 -15.00 4.85 -1.40
CA LEU A 34 -14.46 3.98 -2.43
C LEU A 34 -15.31 2.71 -2.66
N MET A 35 -16.32 2.46 -1.82
CA MET A 35 -17.12 1.22 -1.83
C MET A 35 -18.23 1.17 -2.89
N TYR A 36 -18.24 2.06 -3.90
CA TYR A 36 -19.30 2.12 -4.91
C TYR A 36 -19.02 1.29 -6.17
N ALA A 37 -17.82 0.73 -6.31
CA ALA A 37 -17.42 -0.11 -7.43
C ALA A 37 -17.19 -1.56 -6.99
N PRO A 38 -17.37 -2.56 -7.88
CA PRO A 38 -17.16 -3.97 -7.53
C PRO A 38 -15.72 -4.30 -7.11
N ALA A 39 -14.75 -3.50 -7.56
CA ALA A 39 -13.38 -3.51 -7.11
C ALA A 39 -12.77 -2.11 -7.19
N THR A 40 -11.73 -1.86 -6.40
CA THR A 40 -10.95 -0.62 -6.41
C THR A 40 -9.47 -0.92 -6.25
N MET A 41 -8.64 -0.32 -7.12
CA MET A 41 -7.17 -0.35 -7.02
C MET A 41 -6.61 1.04 -7.36
N ALA A 42 -5.41 1.33 -6.86
CA ALA A 42 -4.71 2.57 -7.19
C ALA A 42 -3.65 2.35 -8.28
N LEU A 43 -3.56 3.32 -9.18
CA LEU A 43 -2.54 3.36 -10.23
C LEU A 43 -1.18 3.69 -9.64
N GLN A 44 -0.15 3.14 -10.24
CA GLN A 44 1.22 3.51 -10.05
C GLN A 44 1.78 3.94 -11.41
N ARG A 45 2.52 5.06 -11.43
CA ARG A 45 3.14 5.56 -12.67
C ARG A 45 4.65 5.37 -12.62
N LYS A 46 5.20 4.71 -13.64
CA LYS A 46 6.65 4.58 -13.85
C LYS A 46 6.97 4.92 -15.30
N ALA A 47 7.94 5.81 -15.50
CA ALA A 47 8.44 6.17 -16.84
C ALA A 47 7.33 6.56 -17.85
N GLY A 48 6.27 7.24 -17.38
CA GLY A 48 5.15 7.69 -18.22
C GLY A 48 4.04 6.66 -18.47
N TYR A 49 4.15 5.44 -17.92
CA TYR A 49 3.13 4.41 -18.04
C TYR A 49 2.40 4.20 -16.71
N ASP A 50 1.07 4.14 -16.78
CA ASP A 50 0.22 3.73 -15.67
C ASP A 50 0.07 2.20 -15.66
N TYR A 51 0.12 1.62 -14.46
CA TYR A 51 -0.22 0.23 -14.16
C TYR A 51 -0.77 0.18 -12.73
N PHE A 52 -1.31 -0.95 -12.28
CA PHE A 52 -1.75 -1.05 -10.88
C PHE A 52 -0.62 -1.51 -9.95
N CYS A 53 -0.70 -1.12 -8.69
CA CYS A 53 0.05 -1.76 -7.63
C CYS A 53 -0.91 -2.54 -6.73
N ASN A 54 -0.57 -3.79 -6.42
CA ASN A 54 -1.41 -4.71 -5.67
C ASN A 54 -1.22 -4.63 -4.15
N ALA A 55 -0.53 -3.61 -3.66
CA ALA A 55 -0.39 -3.34 -2.24
C ALA A 55 -1.73 -2.91 -1.62
N PHE A 56 -2.63 -2.30 -2.40
CA PHE A 56 -3.99 -1.96 -1.97
C PHE A 56 -5.02 -2.52 -2.95
N ILE A 57 -6.00 -3.25 -2.44
CA ILE A 57 -7.11 -3.78 -3.23
C ILE A 57 -8.37 -3.77 -2.36
N MET A 58 -9.46 -3.19 -2.88
CA MET A 58 -10.80 -3.41 -2.34
C MET A 58 -11.60 -4.21 -3.37
N ALA A 59 -12.39 -5.18 -2.92
CA ALA A 59 -13.25 -5.93 -3.83
C ALA A 59 -14.47 -6.50 -3.12
N GLU A 60 -15.58 -6.55 -3.85
CA GLU A 60 -16.70 -7.42 -3.49
C GLU A 60 -16.28 -8.89 -3.64
N ARG A 61 -16.86 -9.74 -2.79
CA ARG A 61 -16.68 -11.19 -2.90
C ARG A 61 -17.08 -11.65 -4.30
N ARG A 62 -16.21 -12.43 -4.96
CA ARG A 62 -16.44 -12.99 -6.31
C ARG A 62 -16.79 -11.92 -7.36
N SER A 63 -16.28 -10.69 -7.22
CA SER A 63 -16.42 -9.69 -8.28
C SER A 63 -15.80 -10.19 -9.60
N ARG A 64 -16.37 -9.76 -10.73
CA ARG A 64 -15.91 -10.20 -12.05
C ARG A 64 -14.44 -9.87 -12.28
N PHE A 65 -13.99 -8.70 -11.81
CA PHE A 65 -12.59 -8.31 -11.85
C PHE A 65 -11.68 -9.32 -11.13
N MET A 66 -12.01 -9.70 -9.90
CA MET A 66 -11.23 -10.67 -9.12
C MET A 66 -11.22 -12.06 -9.75
N ASP A 67 -12.34 -12.49 -10.35
CA ASP A 67 -12.43 -13.75 -11.07
C ASP A 67 -11.55 -13.79 -12.32
N LEU A 68 -11.54 -12.72 -13.11
CA LEU A 68 -10.69 -12.59 -14.31
C LEU A 68 -9.22 -12.50 -13.93
N TRP A 69 -8.90 -11.76 -12.87
CA TRP A 69 -7.53 -11.64 -12.38
C TRP A 69 -7.02 -12.99 -11.87
N TRP A 70 -7.82 -13.71 -11.09
CA TRP A 70 -7.51 -15.09 -10.66
C TRP A 70 -7.25 -16.02 -11.84
N GLN A 71 -8.12 -16.04 -12.84
CA GLN A 71 -7.95 -16.87 -14.05
C GLN A 71 -6.65 -16.54 -14.80
N SER A 72 -6.21 -15.26 -14.79
CA SER A 72 -4.97 -14.88 -15.47
C SER A 72 -3.71 -15.53 -14.88
N TYR A 73 -3.75 -16.02 -13.62
CA TYR A 73 -2.64 -16.74 -13.01
C TYR A 73 -2.46 -18.17 -13.55
N GLU A 74 -3.40 -18.71 -14.35
CA GLU A 74 -3.19 -19.95 -15.11
C GLU A 74 -2.04 -19.81 -16.12
N HIS A 75 -1.73 -18.58 -16.55
CA HIS A 75 -0.64 -18.24 -17.46
C HIS A 75 0.37 -17.31 -16.78
N PHE A 76 0.92 -17.77 -15.66
CA PHE A 76 1.89 -17.02 -14.86
C PHE A 76 3.20 -16.74 -15.62
N ASP A 77 3.55 -15.46 -15.77
CA ASP A 77 4.83 -15.04 -16.34
C ASP A 77 5.78 -14.59 -15.23
N HIS A 78 6.85 -15.33 -15.02
CA HIS A 78 7.86 -15.04 -13.99
C HIS A 78 9.00 -14.15 -14.49
N THR A 79 9.00 -13.74 -15.76
CA THR A 79 10.09 -12.98 -16.37
C THR A 79 10.01 -11.48 -16.06
N ILE A 80 8.82 -10.97 -15.74
CA ILE A 80 8.57 -9.57 -15.42
C ILE A 80 7.97 -9.50 -14.01
N TRP A 81 8.63 -8.76 -13.12
CA TRP A 81 8.35 -8.72 -11.68
C TRP A 81 6.88 -8.39 -11.34
N ASP A 82 6.33 -7.35 -11.95
CA ASP A 82 5.00 -6.80 -11.68
C ASP A 82 3.98 -7.16 -12.77
N TRP A 83 4.30 -8.13 -13.63
CA TRP A 83 3.43 -8.47 -14.75
C TRP A 83 2.08 -9.02 -14.28
N ASN A 84 2.11 -10.06 -13.44
CA ASN A 84 0.88 -10.70 -12.97
C ASN A 84 0.14 -9.83 -11.94
N SER A 85 0.89 -9.09 -11.12
CA SER A 85 0.36 -8.31 -9.99
C SER A 85 -0.04 -6.88 -10.35
N GLY A 86 0.49 -6.30 -11.42
CA GLY A 86 0.23 -4.92 -11.80
C GLY A 86 -0.21 -4.74 -13.25
N ALA A 87 0.55 -5.29 -14.20
CA ALA A 87 0.25 -5.10 -15.63
C ALA A 87 -1.03 -5.86 -16.06
N LYS A 88 -1.19 -7.12 -15.65
CA LYS A 88 -2.36 -7.96 -15.94
C LYS A 88 -3.67 -7.37 -15.41
N PRO A 89 -3.81 -7.01 -14.13
CA PRO A 89 -5.04 -6.38 -13.63
C PRO A 89 -5.32 -5.05 -14.34
N PHE A 90 -4.28 -4.29 -14.70
CA PHE A 90 -4.48 -3.05 -15.46
C PHE A 90 -5.03 -3.30 -16.88
N MET A 91 -4.55 -4.35 -17.57
CA MET A 91 -5.11 -4.76 -18.86
C MET A 91 -6.56 -5.24 -18.73
N ILE A 92 -6.90 -5.97 -17.67
CA ILE A 92 -8.27 -6.41 -17.37
C ILE A 92 -9.17 -5.19 -17.16
N ALA A 93 -8.74 -4.23 -16.34
CA ALA A 93 -9.49 -2.99 -16.11
C ALA A 93 -9.72 -2.17 -17.38
N LYS A 94 -8.74 -2.15 -18.30
CA LYS A 94 -8.92 -1.50 -19.61
C LYS A 94 -9.96 -2.21 -20.48
N ALA A 95 -10.05 -3.53 -20.41
CA ALA A 95 -11.03 -4.31 -21.16
C ALA A 95 -12.43 -4.25 -20.53
N PHE A 96 -12.52 -4.10 -19.22
CA PHE A 96 -13.76 -4.13 -18.44
C PHE A 96 -13.78 -3.01 -17.39
N SER A 97 -13.86 -1.76 -17.84
CA SER A 97 -13.76 -0.57 -16.98
C SER A 97 -14.86 -0.45 -15.93
N ASP A 98 -16.04 -1.03 -16.19
CA ASP A 98 -17.17 -0.97 -15.26
C ASP A 98 -16.99 -1.93 -14.05
N ASP A 99 -16.06 -2.88 -14.14
CA ASP A 99 -15.80 -3.86 -13.08
C ASP A 99 -14.84 -3.34 -12.00
N ILE A 100 -14.22 -2.16 -12.18
CA ILE A 100 -13.21 -1.63 -11.25
C ILE A 100 -13.04 -0.11 -11.31
N GLN A 101 -12.94 0.52 -10.13
CA GLN A 101 -12.47 1.89 -9.95
C GLN A 101 -10.94 1.94 -9.93
N ALA A 102 -10.35 2.79 -10.78
CA ALA A 102 -8.91 3.08 -10.77
C ALA A 102 -8.65 4.42 -10.08
N LEU A 103 -8.01 4.41 -8.91
CA LEU A 103 -7.59 5.62 -8.21
C LEU A 103 -6.31 6.18 -8.82
N ASN A 104 -6.14 7.50 -8.76
CA ASN A 104 -4.87 8.13 -9.09
C ASN A 104 -3.78 7.65 -8.11
N GLY A 105 -2.53 7.53 -8.57
CA GLY A 105 -1.42 7.13 -7.71
C GLY A 105 -1.14 8.06 -6.55
N SER A 106 -1.50 9.35 -6.63
CA SER A 106 -1.43 10.24 -5.47
C SER A 106 -2.34 9.83 -4.32
N ALA A 107 -3.38 9.03 -4.57
CA ALA A 107 -4.30 8.57 -3.52
C ALA A 107 -3.62 7.64 -2.50
N ILE A 108 -2.59 6.87 -2.92
CA ILE A 108 -1.97 5.81 -2.09
C ILE A 108 -0.45 5.70 -2.28
N PHE A 109 0.04 5.79 -3.51
CA PHE A 109 1.40 5.41 -3.90
C PHE A 109 2.37 6.57 -4.11
N SER A 110 1.97 7.79 -3.74
CA SER A 110 2.89 8.93 -3.68
C SER A 110 3.35 9.14 -2.23
N PRO A 111 4.66 9.36 -1.99
CA PRO A 111 5.77 9.20 -2.93
C PRO A 111 6.00 7.73 -3.34
N LEU A 112 6.67 7.55 -4.48
CA LEU A 112 7.02 6.22 -5.00
C LEU A 112 8.27 5.64 -4.31
N TRP A 113 8.56 4.37 -4.58
CA TRP A 113 9.71 3.66 -3.99
C TRP A 113 11.08 4.31 -4.30
N THR A 114 11.17 5.13 -5.35
CA THR A 114 12.38 5.90 -5.69
C THR A 114 12.67 7.02 -4.69
N ASP A 115 11.63 7.48 -4.00
CA ASP A 115 11.65 8.58 -3.04
C ASP A 115 11.19 8.09 -1.66
N ALA A 116 11.35 6.79 -1.38
CA ALA A 116 10.88 6.14 -0.16
C ALA A 116 11.47 6.76 1.12
N ALA A 117 12.68 7.31 1.05
CA ALA A 117 13.31 7.99 2.16
C ALA A 117 12.64 9.33 2.50
N LYS A 118 12.01 10.01 1.53
CA LYS A 118 11.56 11.39 1.66
C LYS A 118 10.63 11.60 2.87
N PRO A 119 9.57 10.79 3.08
CA PRO A 119 8.69 10.98 4.23
C PRO A 119 9.37 10.74 5.59
N LEU A 120 10.44 9.94 5.62
CA LEU A 120 11.16 9.57 6.83
C LEU A 120 12.20 10.60 7.26
N VAL A 121 12.60 11.51 6.36
CA VAL A 121 13.66 12.51 6.63
C VAL A 121 13.16 13.96 6.50
N ASP A 122 12.17 14.21 5.65
CA ASP A 122 11.62 15.54 5.37
C ASP A 122 10.21 15.70 5.95
N ASN A 123 9.75 16.95 6.07
CA ASN A 123 8.42 17.32 6.59
C ASN A 123 7.51 18.00 5.55
N ASP A 124 7.77 17.76 4.26
CA ASP A 124 7.08 18.45 3.16
C ASP A 124 5.68 17.93 2.87
N ILE A 125 5.36 16.70 3.33
CA ILE A 125 4.13 16.00 2.96
C ILE A 125 3.21 15.96 4.16
N ASP A 126 1.98 16.45 3.97
CA ASP A 126 0.90 16.23 4.91
C ASP A 126 -0.13 15.32 4.25
N PHE A 127 -0.02 14.01 4.48
CA PHE A 127 -0.86 13.02 3.81
C PHE A 127 -2.36 13.28 3.97
N ARG A 128 -2.78 13.88 5.09
CA ARG A 128 -4.20 14.21 5.32
C ARG A 128 -4.63 15.39 4.46
N GLU A 129 -3.88 16.49 4.51
CA GLU A 129 -4.17 17.71 3.74
C GLU A 129 -4.02 17.49 2.24
N ASP A 130 -3.06 16.66 1.82
CA ASP A 130 -2.83 16.28 0.43
C ASP A 130 -3.89 15.28 -0.09
N GLY A 131 -4.82 14.85 0.77
CA GLY A 131 -6.00 14.08 0.39
C GLY A 131 -5.77 12.58 0.21
N HIS A 132 -4.66 12.04 0.70
CA HIS A 132 -4.35 10.60 0.61
C HIS A 132 -5.40 9.76 1.34
N TYR A 133 -5.66 8.57 0.78
CA TYR A 133 -6.40 7.52 1.48
C TYR A 133 -5.46 6.69 2.35
N ALA A 134 -4.27 6.42 1.84
CA ALA A 134 -3.21 5.72 2.55
C ALA A 134 -1.83 6.21 2.10
N TYR A 135 -0.81 5.87 2.88
CA TYR A 135 0.59 6.05 2.52
C TYR A 135 1.28 4.69 2.45
N HIS A 136 1.90 4.37 1.31
CA HIS A 136 2.72 3.16 1.17
C HIS A 136 4.17 3.46 1.54
N GLY A 137 4.65 2.82 2.62
CA GLY A 137 5.98 3.05 3.19
C GLY A 137 7.14 2.61 2.30
N TRP A 138 6.92 1.66 1.38
CA TRP A 138 7.98 1.04 0.57
C TRP A 138 9.14 0.54 1.44
N HIS A 139 8.83 -0.17 2.53
CA HIS A 139 9.78 -0.52 3.60
C HIS A 139 11.12 -1.05 3.08
N ARG A 140 11.08 -1.94 2.08
CA ARG A 140 12.29 -2.53 1.49
C ARG A 140 13.24 -1.51 0.84
N SER A 141 12.73 -0.39 0.36
CA SER A 141 13.52 0.68 -0.25
C SER A 141 14.12 1.66 0.76
N ALA A 142 13.62 1.67 1.99
CA ALA A 142 14.05 2.59 3.06
C ALA A 142 14.30 1.85 4.38
N VAL A 143 14.75 0.59 4.30
CA VAL A 143 14.85 -0.32 5.46
C VAL A 143 15.70 0.26 6.57
N ASP A 144 16.86 0.84 6.26
CA ASP A 144 17.77 1.40 7.26
C ASP A 144 17.12 2.56 8.04
N LEU A 145 16.24 3.34 7.39
CA LEU A 145 15.53 4.44 8.02
C LEU A 145 14.39 3.91 8.90
N PHE A 146 13.62 2.93 8.43
CA PHE A 146 12.59 2.28 9.23
C PHE A 146 13.18 1.58 10.46
N ASP A 147 14.29 0.88 10.31
CA ASP A 147 14.99 0.18 11.41
C ASP A 147 15.58 1.15 12.45
N SER A 148 15.79 2.43 12.08
CA SER A 148 16.28 3.47 12.99
C SER A 148 15.16 4.16 13.80
N LEU A 149 13.90 3.91 13.47
CA LEU A 149 12.76 4.51 14.16
C LEU A 149 12.69 4.02 15.61
N ASN A 150 12.30 4.93 16.49
CA ASN A 150 11.98 4.63 17.88
C ASN A 150 10.87 5.58 18.37
N PRO A 151 10.11 5.19 19.41
CA PRO A 151 9.01 6.01 19.93
C PRO A 151 9.38 7.46 20.22
N ARG A 152 10.54 7.70 20.86
CA ARG A 152 11.02 9.04 21.21
C ARG A 152 11.25 9.90 19.96
N ALA A 153 11.95 9.39 18.95
CA ALA A 153 12.19 10.10 17.71
C ALA A 153 10.88 10.44 16.96
N ILE A 154 9.90 9.52 16.97
CA ILE A 154 8.59 9.77 16.35
C ILE A 154 7.84 10.91 17.06
N ARG A 155 7.98 11.04 18.39
CA ARG A 155 7.38 12.16 19.15
C ARG A 155 8.07 13.49 18.88
N GLU A 156 9.40 13.50 18.91
CA GLU A 156 10.21 14.71 19.00
C GLU A 156 10.62 15.29 17.64
N VAL A 157 10.74 14.44 16.61
CA VAL A 157 11.20 14.85 15.28
C VAL A 157 10.02 14.95 14.32
N ASP A 158 9.83 16.12 13.74
CA ASP A 158 8.81 16.37 12.72
C ASP A 158 9.32 15.97 11.33
N THR A 159 9.06 14.71 10.97
CA THR A 159 9.07 14.23 9.59
C THR A 159 7.64 13.94 9.14
N SER A 160 7.41 13.87 7.84
CA SER A 160 6.09 13.61 7.25
C SER A 160 5.53 12.27 7.77
N PHE A 161 6.39 11.25 7.85
CA PHE A 161 6.07 9.94 8.41
C PHE A 161 5.79 10.03 9.92
N ASN A 162 6.69 10.65 10.70
CA ASN A 162 6.52 10.74 12.15
C ASN A 162 5.20 11.43 12.50
N ARG A 163 4.87 12.54 11.84
CA ARG A 163 3.58 13.23 12.04
C ARG A 163 2.37 12.37 11.70
N LEU A 164 2.47 11.53 10.67
CA LEU A 164 1.41 10.60 10.30
C LEU A 164 1.15 9.56 11.39
N VAL A 165 2.20 8.96 11.94
CA VAL A 165 2.08 7.82 12.87
C VAL A 165 2.07 8.20 14.35
N ARG A 166 2.52 9.41 14.70
CA ARG A 166 2.59 9.91 16.08
C ARG A 166 1.29 9.75 16.88
N PRO A 167 0.08 9.92 16.32
CA PRO A 167 -1.17 9.69 17.06
C PRO A 167 -1.38 8.25 17.54
N TYR A 168 -0.64 7.27 16.99
CA TYR A 168 -0.75 5.86 17.36
C TYR A 168 0.21 5.44 18.47
N LEU A 169 1.10 6.33 18.92
CA LEU A 169 2.00 6.07 20.05
C LEU A 169 1.24 6.12 21.38
N GLY A 170 1.34 5.06 22.17
CA GLY A 170 0.85 5.00 23.55
C GLY A 170 1.76 5.74 24.53
N GLU A 171 1.27 6.09 25.72
CA GLU A 171 2.03 6.85 26.73
C GLU A 171 3.32 6.14 27.18
N HIS A 172 3.32 4.80 27.17
CA HIS A 172 4.42 3.96 27.70
C HIS A 172 5.33 3.36 26.62
N ASP A 173 5.16 3.73 25.34
CA ASP A 173 5.92 3.10 24.25
C ASP A 173 7.44 3.34 24.39
N ASP A 174 7.84 4.49 24.95
CA ASP A 174 9.23 4.83 25.22
C ASP A 174 9.82 3.87 26.28
N ASP A 175 9.09 3.61 27.37
CA ASP A 175 9.52 2.69 28.44
C ASP A 175 9.62 1.25 27.93
N VAL A 176 8.65 0.82 27.12
CA VAL A 176 8.63 -0.51 26.50
C VAL A 176 9.81 -0.66 25.56
N TRP A 177 10.08 0.34 24.73
CA TRP A 177 11.21 0.35 23.82
C TRP A 177 12.54 0.25 24.56
N ASP A 178 12.75 1.08 25.58
CA ASP A 178 13.97 1.09 26.40
C ASP A 178 14.16 -0.24 27.12
N THR A 179 13.08 -0.90 27.56
CA THR A 179 13.14 -2.25 28.18
C THR A 179 13.60 -3.33 27.19
N ILE A 180 13.12 -3.29 25.94
CA ILE A 180 13.48 -4.27 24.90
C ILE A 180 14.93 -4.08 24.44
N HIS A 181 15.40 -2.84 24.40
CA HIS A 181 16.72 -2.47 23.86
C HIS A 181 17.79 -2.19 24.92
N ALA A 182 17.45 -2.34 26.21
CA ALA A 182 18.44 -2.36 27.28
C ALA A 182 19.44 -3.50 27.01
N SER A 183 20.70 -3.14 26.77
CA SER A 183 21.78 -4.13 26.73
C SER A 183 21.96 -4.72 28.14
N PRO A 184 22.22 -6.04 28.25
CA PRO A 184 22.55 -6.65 29.54
C PRO A 184 23.84 -6.11 30.17
#